data_AF-A0A1J4JT86-F1
#
_entry.id   AF-A0A1J4JT86-F1
#
_cell.length_a   1.000
_cell.length_b   1.000
_cell.length_c   1.000
_cell.angle_alpha   90.00
_cell.angle_beta   90.00
_cell.angle_gamma   90.00
#
_symmetry.space_group_name_H-M   'P 1'
#
loop_
_entity.id
_entity.type
_entity.pdbx_description
1 polymer ?
#
loop_
_entity_poly.entity_id
_entity_poly.type
_entity_poly.pdbx_seq_one_letter_code
_entity_poly.pdbx_strand_id
1 'polypeptide(L)'
;MENKEEFIKYLLDKISEVDLKPNERMKSAVHWICQSHSKRIVQMVLEKGIDVNRFDEKGQPGPYYLIDTTPDNEAIEILDLLVKYGYDLNGVCQYGCGLTILGQYLCSIKSCLPVIEWLLAHGADPFTPFTGTDKKAKNAYEMAQKSSKRQIRALFEKYVKH
;
A
#
# COMPACT_ATOMS: atom_id res chain seq x y z
N MET A 1 15.55 20.11 -2.59
CA MET A 1 14.96 18.97 -1.86
C MET A 1 15.31 19.05 -0.38
N GLU A 2 16.55 19.39 -0.01
CA GLU A 2 17.02 19.54 1.39
C GLU A 2 16.10 20.38 2.30
N ASN A 3 15.58 21.52 1.83
CA ASN A 3 14.71 22.37 2.63
C ASN A 3 13.44 21.67 3.14
N LYS A 4 12.82 20.78 2.33
CA LYS A 4 11.62 20.04 2.77
C LYS A 4 11.96 19.01 3.84
N GLU A 5 13.04 18.27 3.67
CA GLU A 5 13.44 17.23 4.63
C GLU A 5 13.88 17.83 5.96
N GLU A 6 14.63 18.92 5.93
CA GLU A 6 15.01 19.68 7.13
C GLU A 6 13.79 20.29 7.84
N PHE A 7 12.84 20.83 7.07
CA PHE A 7 11.60 21.36 7.63
C PHE A 7 10.76 20.27 8.29
N ILE A 8 10.60 19.11 7.65
CA ILE A 8 9.90 17.96 8.24
C ILE A 8 10.64 17.49 9.49
N LYS A 9 11.98 17.42 9.47
CA LYS A 9 12.77 17.04 10.65
C LYS A 9 12.50 18.00 11.81
N TYR A 10 12.57 19.29 11.55
CA TYR A 10 12.29 20.32 12.54
C TYR A 10 10.87 20.18 13.12
N LEU A 11 9.86 19.95 12.28
CA LEU A 11 8.49 19.73 12.75
C LEU A 11 8.36 18.47 13.62
N LEU A 12 8.94 17.36 13.16
CA LEU A 12 8.94 16.07 13.87
C LEU A 12 9.65 16.13 15.23
N ASP A 13 10.58 17.06 15.42
CA ASP A 13 11.24 17.34 16.70
C ASP A 13 10.40 18.20 17.65
N LYS A 14 9.35 18.87 17.14
CA LYS A 14 8.47 19.76 17.91
C LYS A 14 7.10 19.14 18.23
N ILE A 15 6.63 18.20 17.42
CA ILE A 15 5.34 17.54 17.65
C ILE A 15 5.51 16.28 18.49
N SER A 16 4.63 16.10 19.48
CA SER A 16 4.57 14.88 20.30
C SER A 16 3.66 13.82 19.67
N GLU A 17 2.64 14.23 18.92
CA GLU A 17 1.69 13.36 18.23
C GLU A 17 1.85 13.51 16.72
N VAL A 18 2.40 12.47 16.06
CA VAL A 18 2.62 12.45 14.61
C VAL A 18 1.45 11.82 13.87
N ASP A 19 0.75 10.89 14.53
CA ASP A 19 -0.37 10.15 13.96
C ASP A 19 -1.71 10.64 14.54
N LEU A 20 -2.80 10.29 13.86
CA LEU A 20 -4.15 10.57 14.33
C LEU A 20 -4.51 9.71 15.55
N LYS A 21 -5.55 10.09 16.29
CA LYS A 21 -6.08 9.23 17.36
C LYS A 21 -6.60 7.90 16.80
N PRO A 22 -6.62 6.82 17.61
CA PRO A 22 -7.29 5.58 17.21
C PRO A 22 -8.76 5.86 16.86
N ASN A 23 -9.27 5.20 15.82
CA ASN A 23 -10.64 5.34 15.26
C ASN A 23 -10.92 6.54 14.34
N GLU A 24 -9.99 7.47 14.17
CA GLU A 24 -10.13 8.52 13.15
C GLU A 24 -9.98 7.94 11.75
N ARG A 25 -11.03 8.04 10.93
CA ARG A 25 -11.09 7.51 9.56
C ARG A 25 -10.83 8.63 8.55
N MET A 26 -9.63 9.19 8.61
CA MET A 26 -9.14 10.24 7.73
C MET A 26 -7.74 9.89 7.24
N LYS A 27 -7.25 10.60 6.23
CA LYS A 27 -5.83 10.54 5.86
C LYS A 27 -4.91 10.83 7.05
N SER A 28 -4.25 9.78 7.52
CA SER A 28 -3.21 9.79 8.54
C SER A 28 -1.79 9.89 7.95
N ALA A 29 -0.78 9.88 8.82
CA ALA A 29 0.63 10.00 8.45
C ALA A 29 1.07 9.02 7.35
N VAL A 30 0.64 7.75 7.39
CA VAL A 30 1.02 6.73 6.39
C VAL A 30 0.58 7.10 4.97
N HIS A 31 -0.57 7.77 4.82
CA HIS A 31 -1.06 8.22 3.52
C HIS A 31 -0.21 9.36 2.97
N TRP A 32 0.15 10.33 3.83
CA TRP A 32 0.94 11.50 3.43
C TRP A 32 2.37 11.13 3.05
N ILE A 33 3.01 10.20 3.76
CA ILE A 33 4.38 9.78 3.42
C ILE A 33 4.43 9.00 2.10
N CYS A 34 3.40 8.23 1.76
CA CYS A 34 3.30 7.57 0.45
C CYS A 34 3.11 8.57 -0.70
N GLN A 35 2.58 9.77 -0.42
CA GLN A 35 2.48 10.87 -1.40
C GLN A 35 3.73 11.78 -1.43
N SER A 36 4.68 11.57 -0.52
CA SER A 36 5.83 12.46 -0.38
C SER A 36 6.92 12.26 -1.44
N HIS A 37 6.96 11.06 -2.05
CA HIS A 37 8.01 10.63 -2.98
C HIS A 37 9.44 10.91 -2.44
N SER A 38 9.62 10.81 -1.12
CA SER A 38 10.91 10.94 -0.45
C SER A 38 11.07 9.82 0.56
N LYS A 39 11.96 8.89 0.24
CA LYS A 39 12.40 7.82 1.14
C LYS A 39 12.85 8.37 2.49
N ARG A 40 13.53 9.52 2.51
CA ARG A 40 14.04 10.11 3.74
C ARG A 40 12.90 10.61 4.64
N ILE A 41 11.89 11.26 4.06
CA ILE A 41 10.69 11.67 4.78
C ILE A 41 9.94 10.44 5.31
N VAL A 42 9.76 9.41 4.47
CA VAL A 42 9.13 8.14 4.88
C VAL A 42 9.84 7.54 6.09
N GLN A 43 11.18 7.41 6.05
CA GLN A 43 11.96 6.88 7.17
C GLN A 43 11.79 7.71 8.46
N MET A 44 11.93 9.03 8.37
CA MET A 44 11.84 9.91 9.54
C MET A 44 10.48 9.85 10.23
N VAL A 45 9.39 9.74 9.47
CA VAL A 45 8.05 9.65 10.04
C VAL A 45 7.79 8.25 10.60
N LEU A 46 8.26 7.18 9.94
CA LEU A 46 8.14 5.81 10.45
C LEU A 46 8.89 5.62 11.78
N GLU A 47 10.05 6.25 11.95
CA GLU A 47 10.83 6.27 13.20
C GLU A 47 10.04 6.86 14.39
N LYS A 48 8.95 7.59 14.14
CA LYS A 48 8.06 8.12 15.19
C LYS A 48 6.96 7.15 15.61
N GLY A 49 6.92 5.94 15.06
CA GLY A 49 6.00 4.88 15.49
C GLY A 49 4.55 5.09 15.07
N ILE A 50 4.33 5.64 13.87
CA ILE A 50 2.99 5.80 13.31
C ILE A 50 2.34 4.44 13.03
N ASP A 51 1.00 4.37 13.02
CA ASP A 51 0.29 3.18 12.55
C ASP A 51 0.25 3.15 11.01
N VAL A 52 0.97 2.19 10.43
CA VAL A 52 1.06 2.00 8.98
C VAL A 52 -0.15 1.28 8.37
N ASN A 53 -1.00 0.64 9.19
CA ASN A 53 -2.13 -0.18 8.73
C ASN A 53 -3.46 0.59 8.70
N ARG A 54 -3.39 1.93 8.76
CA ARG A 54 -4.58 2.77 8.71
C ARG A 54 -5.21 2.81 7.32
N PHE A 55 -6.52 2.91 7.32
CA PHE A 55 -7.34 3.19 6.14
C PHE A 55 -7.95 4.59 6.23
N ASP A 56 -7.89 5.35 5.14
CA ASP A 56 -8.52 6.67 5.05
C ASP A 56 -10.06 6.61 4.96
N GLU A 57 -10.70 7.76 4.79
CA GLU A 57 -12.16 7.88 4.68
C GLU A 57 -12.77 7.10 3.50
N LYS A 58 -11.97 6.74 2.50
CA LYS A 58 -12.38 5.93 1.34
C LYS A 58 -12.04 4.44 1.50
N GLY A 59 -11.43 4.08 2.63
CA GLY A 59 -10.96 2.71 2.89
C GLY A 59 -9.65 2.38 2.19
N GLN A 60 -8.87 3.37 1.77
CA GLN A 60 -7.59 3.15 1.11
C GLN A 60 -6.46 3.06 2.14
N PRO A 61 -5.57 2.05 2.05
CA PRO A 61 -4.36 2.04 2.86
C PRO A 61 -3.32 3.03 2.33
N GLY A 62 -2.31 3.38 3.13
CA GLY A 62 -1.23 4.29 2.71
C GLY A 62 -0.63 3.97 1.32
N PRO A 63 -0.16 2.73 1.08
CA PRO A 63 0.41 2.31 -0.21
C PRO A 63 -0.46 2.48 -1.44
N TYR A 64 -1.79 2.59 -1.30
CA TYR A 64 -2.68 2.89 -2.41
C TYR A 64 -2.23 4.13 -3.19
N TYR A 65 -1.71 5.14 -2.47
CA TYR A 65 -1.30 6.40 -3.05
C TYR A 65 0.00 6.36 -3.87
N LEU A 66 0.69 5.21 -3.89
CA LEU A 66 1.84 4.94 -4.76
C LEU A 66 1.42 4.52 -6.18
N ILE A 67 0.20 3.97 -6.30
CA ILE A 67 -0.30 3.37 -7.55
C ILE A 67 -0.45 4.46 -8.61
N ASP A 68 0.05 4.17 -9.82
CA ASP A 68 0.04 5.06 -10.99
C ASP A 68 0.82 6.39 -10.85
N THR A 69 1.21 6.80 -9.65
CA THR A 69 1.92 8.06 -9.34
C THR A 69 3.42 7.89 -9.14
N THR A 70 3.87 6.70 -8.72
CA THR A 70 5.26 6.43 -8.30
C THR A 70 5.92 5.43 -9.25
N PRO A 71 7.20 5.61 -9.65
CA PRO A 71 7.96 4.58 -10.35
C PRO A 71 8.05 3.28 -9.55
N ASP A 72 8.02 2.12 -10.23
CA ASP A 72 7.94 0.81 -9.58
C ASP A 72 9.07 0.56 -8.56
N ASN A 73 10.29 1.00 -8.86
CA ASN A 73 11.45 0.85 -7.96
C ASN A 73 11.29 1.68 -6.67
N GLU A 74 10.82 2.93 -6.80
CA GLU A 74 10.57 3.79 -5.64
C GLU A 74 9.38 3.27 -4.82
N ALA A 75 8.32 2.79 -5.47
CA ALA A 75 7.19 2.17 -4.79
C ALA A 75 7.63 0.94 -3.97
N ILE A 76 8.48 0.08 -4.55
CA ILE A 76 9.06 -1.07 -3.85
C ILE A 76 9.90 -0.63 -2.65
N GLU A 77 10.75 0.39 -2.79
CA GLU A 77 11.55 0.89 -1.66
C GLU A 77 10.69 1.44 -0.51
N ILE A 78 9.57 2.09 -0.82
CA ILE A 78 8.62 2.56 0.18
C ILE A 78 7.88 1.38 0.81
N LEU A 79 7.47 0.38 0.03
CA LEU A 79 6.82 -0.83 0.53
C LEU A 79 7.74 -1.66 1.44
N ASP A 80 9.03 -1.80 1.10
CA ASP A 80 10.06 -2.42 1.94
C ASP A 80 10.12 -1.76 3.32
N LEU A 81 10.11 -0.42 3.34
CA LEU A 81 10.07 0.34 4.59
C LEU A 81 8.78 0.11 5.36
N LEU A 82 7.62 0.17 4.72
CA LEU A 82 6.34 -0.02 5.40
C LEU A 82 6.23 -1.43 6.00
N VAL A 83 6.62 -2.47 5.25
CA VAL A 83 6.63 -3.86 5.76
C VAL A 83 7.60 -4.01 6.93
N LYS A 84 8.79 -3.41 6.88
CA LYS A 84 9.73 -3.37 8.01
C LYS A 84 9.10 -2.76 9.27
N TYR A 85 8.20 -1.80 9.12
CA TYR A 85 7.48 -1.16 10.22
C TYR A 85 6.09 -1.79 10.49
N GLY A 86 5.84 -3.01 10.00
CA GLY A 86 4.67 -3.80 10.37
C GLY A 86 3.44 -3.61 9.48
N TYR A 87 3.62 -3.14 8.25
CA TYR A 87 2.53 -3.06 7.29
C TYR A 87 2.03 -4.45 6.88
N ASP A 88 0.72 -4.68 7.01
CA ASP A 88 0.02 -5.90 6.62
C ASP A 88 -0.38 -5.86 5.15
N LEU A 89 0.30 -6.67 4.33
CA LEU A 89 0.01 -6.81 2.90
C LEU A 89 -1.37 -7.40 2.59
N ASN A 90 -1.99 -8.06 3.57
CA ASN A 90 -3.29 -8.71 3.44
C ASN A 90 -4.41 -7.91 4.11
N GLY A 91 -4.09 -6.71 4.60
CA GLY A 91 -5.05 -5.80 5.20
C GLY A 91 -6.18 -5.46 4.24
N VAL A 92 -7.42 -5.61 4.73
CA VAL A 92 -8.64 -5.31 3.99
C VAL A 92 -9.49 -4.32 4.79
N CYS A 93 -9.86 -3.21 4.16
CA CYS A 93 -10.81 -2.29 4.76
C CYS A 93 -12.22 -2.88 4.74
N GLN A 94 -12.90 -2.89 5.88
CA GLN A 94 -14.28 -3.38 6.00
C GLN A 94 -15.33 -2.36 5.51
N TYR A 95 -14.91 -1.17 5.12
CA TYR A 95 -15.75 -0.12 4.56
C TYR A 95 -15.12 0.44 3.27
N GLY A 96 -15.94 0.87 2.31
CA GLY A 96 -15.44 1.32 1.00
C GLY A 96 -15.08 0.17 0.06
N CYS A 97 -14.13 0.40 -0.86
CA CYS A 97 -13.64 -0.64 -1.76
C CYS A 97 -12.59 -1.50 -1.03
N GLY A 98 -13.04 -2.54 -0.33
CA GLY A 98 -12.19 -3.35 0.57
C GLY A 98 -11.13 -4.21 -0.10
N LEU A 99 -10.53 -3.81 -1.23
CA LEU A 99 -9.47 -4.60 -1.89
C LEU A 99 -8.21 -4.63 -1.03
N THR A 100 -7.46 -5.73 -1.08
CA THR A 100 -6.06 -5.78 -0.61
C THR A 100 -5.18 -4.86 -1.46
N ILE A 101 -3.99 -4.51 -0.98
CA ILE A 101 -3.04 -3.73 -1.80
C ILE A 101 -2.68 -4.46 -3.10
N LEU A 102 -2.58 -5.80 -3.08
CA LEU A 102 -2.40 -6.62 -4.28
C LEU A 102 -3.58 -6.45 -5.26
N GLY A 103 -4.81 -6.49 -4.77
CA GLY A 103 -6.01 -6.22 -5.57
C GLY A 103 -6.01 -4.81 -6.17
N GLN A 104 -5.57 -3.80 -5.41
CA GLN A 104 -5.47 -2.42 -5.89
C GLN A 104 -4.47 -2.29 -7.05
N TYR A 105 -3.28 -2.90 -6.93
CA TYR A 105 -2.28 -2.90 -8.02
C TYR A 105 -2.76 -3.64 -9.28
N LEU A 106 -3.64 -4.65 -9.16
CA LEU A 106 -4.26 -5.29 -10.32
C LEU A 106 -5.22 -4.37 -11.08
N CYS A 107 -5.80 -3.37 -10.40
CA CYS A 107 -6.67 -2.36 -10.99
C CYS A 107 -5.91 -1.16 -11.57
N SER A 108 -4.59 -1.08 -11.39
CA SER A 108 -3.75 0.02 -11.89
C SER A 108 -3.85 0.15 -13.42
N ILE A 109 -3.82 1.40 -13.88
CA ILE A 109 -3.78 1.72 -15.32
C ILE A 109 -2.46 1.19 -15.90
N LYS A 110 -1.35 1.44 -15.19
CA LYS A 110 -0.04 0.89 -15.52
C LYS A 110 0.01 -0.61 -15.22
N SER A 111 0.83 -1.33 -15.98
CA SER A 111 1.12 -2.73 -15.67
C SER A 111 2.28 -2.77 -14.69
N CYS A 112 2.03 -2.49 -13.41
CA CYS A 112 3.00 -2.50 -12.30
C CYS A 112 3.47 -3.93 -11.93
N LEU A 113 3.89 -4.71 -12.94
CA LEU A 113 4.32 -6.10 -12.78
C LEU A 113 5.43 -6.28 -11.74
N PRO A 114 6.48 -5.43 -11.68
CA PRO A 114 7.52 -5.55 -10.66
C PRO A 114 6.96 -5.41 -9.25
N VAL A 115 6.03 -4.48 -9.02
CA VAL A 115 5.41 -4.28 -7.71
C VAL A 115 4.49 -5.45 -7.36
N ILE A 116 3.71 -5.95 -8.32
CA ILE A 116 2.84 -7.13 -8.13
C ILE A 116 3.68 -8.37 -7.80
N GLU A 117 4.78 -8.59 -8.51
CA GLU A 117 5.69 -9.70 -8.22
C GLU A 117 6.34 -9.55 -6.84
N TRP A 118 6.77 -8.34 -6.48
CA TRP A 118 7.31 -8.06 -5.15
C TRP A 118 6.28 -8.36 -4.06
N LEU A 119 5.03 -7.91 -4.22
CA LEU A 119 3.95 -8.17 -3.24
C LEU A 119 3.75 -9.67 -3.01
N LEU A 120 3.64 -10.45 -4.09
CA LEU A 120 3.49 -11.91 -4.02
C LEU A 120 4.70 -12.57 -3.33
N ALA A 121 5.91 -12.13 -3.66
CA ALA A 121 7.15 -12.65 -3.06
C ALA A 121 7.29 -12.31 -1.57
N HIS A 122 6.60 -11.28 -1.06
CA HIS A 122 6.68 -10.83 0.33
C HIS A 122 5.45 -11.22 1.17
N GLY A 123 4.62 -12.15 0.69
CA GLY A 123 3.54 -12.74 1.48
C GLY A 123 2.18 -12.07 1.31
N ALA A 124 1.98 -11.27 0.25
CA ALA A 124 0.62 -10.92 -0.16
C ALA A 124 -0.09 -12.19 -0.66
N ASP A 125 -1.10 -12.63 0.07
CA ASP A 125 -1.88 -13.83 -0.24
C ASP A 125 -2.88 -13.51 -1.37
N PRO A 126 -2.72 -14.15 -2.56
CA PRO A 126 -3.59 -13.93 -3.69
C PRO A 126 -5.03 -14.43 -3.47
N PHE A 127 -5.28 -15.21 -2.40
CA PHE A 127 -6.58 -15.74 -2.01
C PHE A 127 -7.27 -14.93 -0.91
N THR A 128 -6.62 -13.90 -0.34
CA THR A 128 -7.23 -13.04 0.67
C THR A 128 -8.58 -12.50 0.16
N PRO A 129 -9.69 -12.84 0.85
CA PRO A 129 -11.01 -12.43 0.39
C PRO A 129 -11.23 -10.94 0.66
N PHE A 130 -11.76 -10.24 -0.34
CA PHE A 130 -12.25 -8.89 -0.21
C PHE A 130 -13.62 -8.72 -0.86
N THR A 131 -14.35 -7.70 -0.42
CA THR A 131 -15.64 -7.33 -1.00
C THR A 131 -15.48 -6.16 -1.96
N GLY A 132 -15.79 -6.41 -3.24
CA GLY A 132 -15.90 -5.34 -4.23
C GLY A 132 -17.21 -4.55 -4.10
N THR A 133 -17.44 -3.62 -5.02
CA THR A 133 -18.67 -2.81 -5.09
C THR A 133 -19.94 -3.63 -5.30
N ASP A 134 -19.82 -4.84 -5.85
CA ASP A 134 -20.94 -5.79 -6.05
C ASP A 134 -21.23 -6.67 -4.82
N LYS A 135 -20.58 -6.39 -3.68
CA LYS A 135 -20.70 -7.14 -2.41
C LYS A 135 -20.42 -8.65 -2.52
N LYS A 136 -19.85 -9.10 -3.64
CA LYS A 136 -19.39 -10.47 -3.79
C LYS A 136 -17.97 -10.57 -3.25
N ALA A 137 -17.73 -11.59 -2.44
CA ALA A 137 -16.38 -11.96 -2.07
C ALA A 137 -15.60 -12.33 -3.34
N LYS A 138 -14.42 -11.74 -3.50
CA LYS A 138 -13.46 -11.99 -4.58
C LYS A 138 -12.07 -12.05 -3.96
N ASN A 139 -11.10 -12.51 -4.73
CA ASN A 139 -9.69 -12.42 -4.36
C ASN A 139 -8.83 -11.99 -5.57
N ALA A 140 -7.56 -11.70 -5.31
CA ALA A 140 -6.64 -11.22 -6.34
C ALA A 140 -6.37 -12.28 -7.41
N TYR A 141 -6.35 -13.57 -7.05
CA TYR A 141 -6.20 -14.66 -8.01
C TYR A 141 -7.34 -14.69 -9.04
N GLU A 142 -8.59 -14.61 -8.60
CA GLU A 142 -9.76 -14.56 -9.48
C GLU A 142 -9.73 -13.35 -10.42
N MET A 143 -9.29 -12.19 -9.91
CA MET A 143 -9.09 -10.98 -10.73
C MET A 143 -8.00 -11.20 -11.78
N ALA A 144 -6.86 -11.78 -11.38
CA ALA A 144 -5.75 -12.10 -12.28
C ALA A 144 -6.19 -13.03 -13.41
N GLN A 145 -6.96 -14.09 -13.11
CA GLN A 145 -7.47 -15.04 -14.11
C GLN A 145 -8.39 -14.38 -15.14
N LYS A 146 -9.18 -13.38 -14.74
CA LYS A 146 -10.06 -12.61 -15.63
C LYS A 146 -9.34 -11.48 -16.37
N SER A 147 -8.14 -11.11 -15.95
CA SER A 147 -7.36 -10.02 -16.55
C SER A 147 -7.00 -10.33 -18.01
N SER A 148 -7.13 -9.36 -18.91
CA SER A 148 -6.66 -9.50 -20.30
C SER A 148 -5.14 -9.52 -20.43
N LYS A 149 -4.41 -9.10 -19.39
CA LYS A 149 -2.93 -9.04 -19.36
C LYS A 149 -2.35 -10.44 -19.11
N ARG A 150 -1.90 -11.14 -20.17
CA ARG A 150 -1.32 -12.50 -20.09
C ARG A 150 -0.19 -12.62 -19.06
N GLN A 151 0.64 -11.59 -18.93
CA GLN A 151 1.75 -11.57 -17.97
C GLN A 151 1.28 -11.66 -16.51
N ILE A 152 0.15 -11.04 -16.16
CA ILE A 152 -0.43 -11.12 -14.82
C ILE A 152 -0.87 -12.55 -14.51
N ARG A 153 -1.55 -13.22 -15.46
CA ARG A 153 -1.97 -14.62 -15.28
C ARG A 153 -0.77 -15.54 -15.05
N ALA A 154 0.23 -15.45 -15.92
CA ALA A 154 1.46 -16.24 -15.83
C ALA A 154 2.22 -15.98 -14.53
N LEU A 155 2.22 -14.74 -14.05
CA LEU A 155 2.83 -14.37 -12.77
C LEU A 155 2.13 -15.07 -11.61
N PHE A 156 0.79 -15.01 -11.52
CA PHE A 156 0.05 -15.66 -10.44
C PHE A 156 0.20 -17.19 -10.45
N GLU A 157 0.28 -17.82 -11.63
CA GLU A 157 0.54 -19.26 -11.75
C GLU A 157 1.88 -19.71 -11.14
N LYS A 158 2.87 -18.82 -11.05
CA LYS A 158 4.17 -19.08 -10.39
C LYS A 158 4.04 -19.13 -8.87
N TYR A 159 3.17 -18.30 -8.29
CA TYR A 159 3.04 -18.12 -6.83
C TYR A 159 1.90 -18.91 -6.20
N VAL A 160 1.00 -19.49 -7.00
CA VAL A 160 -0.15 -20.29 -6.53
C VAL A 160 0.08 -21.80 -6.63
N LYS A 161 1.10 -22.24 -7.36
CA LYS A 161 1.51 -23.64 -7.34
C LYS A 161 2.32 -23.89 -6.07
N HIS A 162 1.67 -24.44 -5.04
CA HIS A 162 2.13 -25.50 -4.11
C HIS A 162 1.28 -25.52 -2.85
#